data_AF-A0A6J8CP98-F1
#
_entry.id   AF-A0A6J8CP98-F1
#
_cell.length_a   1.000
_cell.length_b   1.000
_cell.length_c   1.000
_cell.angle_alpha   90.00
_cell.angle_beta   90.00
_cell.angle_gamma   90.00
#
_symmetry.space_group_name_H-M   'P 1'
#
loop_
_entity.id
_entity.type
_entity.pdbx_description
1 polymer ?
#
loop_
_entity_poly.entity_id
_entity_poly.type
_entity_poly.pdbx_seq_one_letter_code
_entity_poly.pdbx_strand_id
1 'polypeptide(L)'
;MVLQIWGIHNGPYMQALHFMYAVGGIISPLATAPFLSIRLHFDNQTSTYTNISKIHKLSENLISTLKSKIIATQETHDSSVHFAFAITAVFALSCSFLFVCSLCRSTKQTNRKDNHTPPRVPTDLPKSIRLISLSLMCATFWFYLFLEEAMVFFLPTFTLEHMQWTQSQGSYAATSYWTAFAIGRLSGIIITHRYKTDKVLATYITGLTLSSFGLMITTLYQKDIGVWIFVPMSGFCQSILFPLLLSWIDEDFFKVTGKIVSVIMFLGSVGIMVTPIILGYLIDLFTPMWFPYAEVIGSVCLLLLYFVLLCLRSKILIVHQETISSLTVADTSR
;
A
#
# COMPACT_ATOMS: atom_id res chain seq x y z
N MET A 1 10.87 15.79 -4.94
CA MET A 1 12.35 15.86 -5.05
C MET A 1 12.87 15.28 -6.37
N VAL A 2 12.47 14.07 -6.80
CA VAL A 2 12.75 13.56 -8.17
C VAL A 2 12.24 14.53 -9.25
N LEU A 3 11.07 15.14 -9.02
CA LEU A 3 10.51 16.23 -9.85
C LEU A 3 11.45 17.45 -9.98
N GLN A 4 12.29 17.74 -8.97
CA GLN A 4 13.23 18.87 -8.98
C GLN A 4 14.58 18.51 -9.58
N ILE A 5 15.07 17.27 -9.37
CA ILE A 5 16.36 16.82 -9.93
C ILE A 5 16.24 16.57 -11.43
N TRP A 6 15.13 15.99 -11.89
CA TRP A 6 14.97 15.55 -13.28
C TRP A 6 14.07 16.46 -14.12
N GLY A 7 13.57 17.56 -13.55
CA GLY A 7 12.75 18.55 -14.24
C GLY A 7 11.58 17.90 -14.99
N ILE A 8 11.45 18.22 -16.28
CA ILE A 8 10.34 17.81 -17.17
C ILE A 8 10.42 16.31 -17.56
N HIS A 9 11.58 15.64 -17.38
CA HIS A 9 11.79 14.22 -17.72
C HIS A 9 11.66 13.26 -16.52
N ASN A 10 10.93 13.65 -15.47
CA ASN A 10 10.83 12.88 -14.23
C ASN A 10 9.99 11.59 -14.32
N GLY A 11 9.13 11.45 -15.34
CA GLY A 11 8.18 10.35 -15.47
C GLY A 11 8.83 8.96 -15.47
N PRO A 12 9.78 8.67 -16.38
CA PRO A 12 10.43 7.36 -16.45
C PRO A 12 11.19 6.98 -15.17
N TYR A 13 11.86 7.93 -14.53
CA TYR A 13 12.63 7.69 -13.30
C TYR A 13 11.74 7.40 -12.09
N MET A 14 10.60 8.10 -11.96
CA MET A 14 9.61 7.81 -10.94
C MET A 14 9.03 6.40 -11.13
N GLN A 15 8.76 5.99 -12.37
CA GLN A 15 8.28 4.63 -12.65
C GLN A 15 9.34 3.57 -12.32
N ALA A 16 10.61 3.80 -12.68
CA ALA A 16 11.70 2.88 -12.35
C ALA A 16 11.91 2.72 -10.83
N LEU A 17 11.85 3.81 -10.06
CA LEU A 17 11.97 3.78 -8.60
C LEU A 17 10.92 2.88 -7.96
N HIS A 18 9.67 3.03 -8.37
CA HIS A 18 8.60 2.22 -7.81
C HIS A 18 8.54 0.79 -8.38
N PHE A 19 9.04 0.56 -9.60
CA PHE A 19 9.26 -0.80 -10.08
C PHE A 19 10.28 -1.52 -9.19
N MET A 20 11.37 -0.85 -8.82
CA MET A 20 12.36 -1.40 -7.89
C MET A 20 11.77 -1.61 -6.48
N TYR A 21 10.84 -0.75 -6.04
CA TYR A 21 10.07 -0.99 -4.83
C TYR A 21 9.27 -2.30 -4.90
N ALA A 22 8.57 -2.56 -6.02
CA ALA A 22 7.85 -3.81 -6.22
C ALA A 22 8.79 -5.03 -6.28
N VAL A 23 9.96 -4.92 -6.92
CA VAL A 23 10.99 -5.97 -6.92
C VAL A 23 11.45 -6.29 -5.49
N GLY A 24 11.68 -5.25 -4.67
CA GLY A 24 11.98 -5.42 -3.24
C GLY A 24 10.85 -6.14 -2.50
N GLY A 25 9.59 -5.79 -2.78
CA GLY A 25 8.41 -6.45 -2.24
C GLY A 25 8.27 -7.93 -2.65
N ILE A 26 8.72 -8.32 -3.85
CA ILE A 26 8.76 -9.73 -4.28
C ILE A 26 9.87 -10.49 -3.52
N ILE A 27 11.06 -9.90 -3.44
CA ILE A 27 12.23 -10.56 -2.82
C ILE A 27 12.06 -10.68 -1.31
N SER A 28 11.45 -9.70 -0.64
CA SER A 28 11.41 -9.62 0.83
C SER A 28 10.72 -10.83 1.51
N PRO A 29 9.47 -11.22 1.16
CA PRO A 29 8.81 -12.39 1.75
C PRO A 29 9.53 -13.70 1.45
N LEU A 30 10.18 -13.81 0.28
CA LEU A 30 10.94 -14.99 -0.13
C LEU A 30 12.28 -15.10 0.61
N ALA A 31 12.99 -13.98 0.78
CA ALA A 31 14.25 -13.90 1.49
C ALA A 31 14.08 -14.08 3.01
N THR A 32 12.94 -13.64 3.55
CA THR A 32 12.63 -13.79 4.99
C THR A 32 12.09 -15.17 5.33
N ALA A 33 11.41 -15.86 4.41
CA ALA A 33 10.86 -17.21 4.61
C ALA A 33 11.76 -18.21 5.37
N PRO A 34 13.07 -18.38 5.07
CA PRO A 34 13.93 -19.32 5.78
C PRO A 34 14.27 -18.92 7.23
N PHE A 35 14.05 -17.65 7.60
CA PHE A 35 14.39 -17.12 8.93
C PHE A 35 13.21 -17.13 9.91
N LEU A 36 11.99 -17.47 9.45
CA LEU A 36 10.83 -17.57 10.32
C LEU A 36 10.71 -18.99 10.92
N SER A 37 10.34 -19.06 12.20
CA SER A 37 10.28 -20.33 12.95
C SER A 37 9.11 -21.22 12.48
N ILE A 38 9.40 -22.49 12.24
CA ILE A 38 8.38 -23.52 11.98
C ILE A 38 7.54 -23.71 13.25
N ARG A 39 6.27 -23.28 13.25
CA ARG A 39 5.30 -23.76 14.24
C ARG A 39 4.80 -25.14 13.81
N LEU A 40 5.26 -26.19 14.49
CA LEU A 40 4.61 -27.49 14.40
C LEU A 40 3.28 -27.41 15.18
N HIS A 41 2.16 -27.40 14.47
CA HIS A 41 0.85 -27.65 15.08
C HIS A 41 0.77 -29.12 15.47
N PHE A 42 0.84 -29.42 16.77
CA PHE A 42 0.39 -30.70 17.29
C PHE A 42 -1.14 -30.69 17.31
N ASP A 43 -1.75 -31.20 16.25
CA ASP A 43 -3.16 -31.59 16.26
C ASP A 43 -3.36 -32.65 17.35
N ASN A 44 -4.05 -32.28 18.43
CA ASN A 44 -4.49 -33.22 19.44
C ASN A 44 -5.71 -33.97 18.89
N GLN A 45 -5.50 -34.85 17.91
CA GLN A 45 -6.53 -35.80 17.51
C GLN A 45 -6.71 -36.80 18.65
N THR A 46 -7.69 -36.55 19.51
CA THR A 46 -8.27 -37.55 20.41
C THR A 46 -8.98 -38.61 19.57
N SER A 47 -8.22 -39.54 19.00
CA SER A 47 -8.75 -40.80 18.50
C SER A 47 -9.02 -41.71 19.69
N THR A 48 -10.30 -42.02 19.86
CA THR A 48 -10.89 -42.97 20.78
C THR A 48 -10.16 -44.31 20.80
N TYR A 49 -9.51 -44.63 21.92
CA TYR A 49 -9.23 -46.01 22.33
C TYR A 49 -9.69 -46.21 23.77
N THR A 50 -10.81 -46.92 23.90
CA THR A 50 -11.29 -47.51 25.15
C THR A 50 -10.31 -48.58 25.64
N ASN A 51 -10.24 -48.75 26.98
CA ASN A 51 -9.49 -49.76 27.73
C ASN A 51 -8.03 -49.47 28.09
N ILE A 52 -7.75 -48.41 28.85
CA ILE A 52 -6.45 -48.30 29.52
C ILE A 52 -6.56 -47.67 30.92
N SER A 53 -7.11 -48.41 31.89
CA SER A 53 -7.08 -48.02 33.31
C SER A 53 -5.84 -48.52 34.07
N LYS A 54 -4.90 -49.22 33.41
CA LYS A 54 -3.67 -49.77 34.03
C LYS A 54 -2.33 -49.23 33.50
N ILE A 55 -2.31 -48.39 32.46
CA ILE A 55 -1.06 -47.80 31.91
C ILE A 55 -0.87 -46.33 32.38
N HIS A 56 -1.83 -45.73 33.08
CA HIS A 56 -1.79 -44.32 33.47
C HIS A 56 -0.59 -43.92 34.34
N LYS A 57 0.02 -44.85 35.09
CA LYS A 57 1.20 -44.55 35.94
C LYS A 57 2.58 -44.78 35.28
N LEU A 58 2.66 -45.61 34.24
CA LEU A 58 3.90 -45.79 33.46
C LEU A 58 4.01 -44.73 32.34
N SER A 59 2.84 -44.24 31.90
CA SER A 59 2.68 -43.22 30.85
C SER A 59 3.21 -41.85 31.28
N GLU A 60 2.99 -41.41 32.53
CA GLU A 60 3.39 -40.05 32.95
C GLU A 60 4.90 -39.82 32.96
N ASN A 61 5.69 -40.83 33.34
CA ASN A 61 7.15 -40.74 33.32
C ASN A 61 7.72 -40.83 31.91
N LEU A 62 7.11 -41.62 31.03
CA LEU A 62 7.53 -41.70 29.64
C LEU A 62 7.11 -40.42 28.87
N ILE A 63 5.94 -39.87 29.18
CA ILE A 63 5.45 -38.58 28.65
C ILE A 63 6.27 -37.43 29.20
N SER A 64 6.68 -37.43 30.47
CA SER A 64 7.55 -36.38 31.02
C SER A 64 8.98 -36.49 30.46
N THR A 65 9.46 -37.70 30.20
CA THR A 65 10.77 -37.94 29.54
C THR A 65 10.70 -37.57 28.05
N LEU A 66 9.60 -37.87 27.36
CA LEU A 66 9.38 -37.45 25.97
C LEU A 66 9.14 -35.94 25.89
N LYS A 67 8.36 -35.34 26.80
CA LYS A 67 8.21 -33.87 26.89
C LYS A 67 9.53 -33.21 27.20
N SER A 68 10.32 -33.70 28.15
CA SER A 68 11.63 -33.11 28.46
C SER A 68 12.65 -33.33 27.34
N LYS A 69 12.61 -34.46 26.63
CA LYS A 69 13.46 -34.71 25.46
C LYS A 69 13.03 -33.91 24.23
N ILE A 70 11.73 -33.66 24.06
CA ILE A 70 11.16 -32.77 23.05
C ILE A 70 11.46 -31.30 23.39
N ILE A 71 11.33 -30.90 24.66
CA ILE A 71 11.72 -29.58 25.19
C ILE A 71 13.24 -29.37 25.09
N ALA A 72 14.04 -30.43 25.24
CA ALA A 72 15.50 -30.36 25.07
C ALA A 72 15.93 -30.37 23.59
N THR A 73 15.17 -30.98 22.67
CA THR A 73 15.32 -30.75 21.22
C THR A 73 14.70 -29.44 20.77
N GLN A 74 13.88 -28.83 21.61
CA GLN A 74 13.41 -27.46 21.52
C GLN A 74 14.38 -26.58 22.30
N GLU A 75 15.68 -26.78 22.07
CA GLU A 75 16.57 -25.63 22.06
C GLU A 75 15.91 -24.62 21.15
N THR A 76 15.56 -23.50 21.76
CA THR A 76 15.24 -22.24 21.15
C THR A 76 16.18 -22.03 19.96
N HIS A 77 15.75 -22.46 18.76
CA HIS A 77 16.20 -21.79 17.56
C HIS A 77 15.65 -20.38 17.72
N ASP A 78 16.45 -19.53 18.37
CA ASP A 78 16.25 -18.09 18.43
C ASP A 78 15.87 -17.70 17.02
N SER A 79 14.68 -17.15 16.88
CA SER A 79 14.17 -16.70 15.59
C SER A 79 15.24 -15.79 14.99
N SER A 80 15.92 -16.29 13.95
CA SER A 80 17.03 -15.62 13.27
C SER A 80 16.59 -14.38 12.49
N VAL A 81 15.42 -13.82 12.83
CA VAL A 81 14.85 -12.59 12.30
C VAL A 81 15.78 -11.40 12.48
N HIS A 82 16.62 -11.40 13.53
CA HIS A 82 17.62 -10.37 13.75
C HIS A 82 18.62 -10.24 12.59
N PHE A 83 19.00 -11.34 11.94
CA PHE A 83 19.86 -11.30 10.76
C PHE A 83 19.15 -10.68 9.56
N ALA A 84 17.88 -11.02 9.33
CA ALA A 84 17.07 -10.42 8.27
C ALA A 84 16.90 -8.89 8.48
N PHE A 85 16.64 -8.46 9.72
CA PHE A 85 16.57 -7.04 10.07
C PHE A 85 17.92 -6.33 9.93
N ALA A 86 19.02 -6.95 10.35
CA ALA A 86 20.36 -6.38 10.22
C ALA A 86 20.76 -6.18 8.75
N ILE A 87 20.51 -7.18 7.89
CA ILE A 87 20.76 -7.09 6.44
C ILE A 87 19.94 -5.94 5.83
N THR A 88 18.65 -5.85 6.17
CA THR A 88 17.76 -4.79 5.69
C THR A 88 18.23 -3.40 6.15
N ALA A 89 18.67 -3.28 7.42
CA ALA A 89 19.18 -2.03 7.97
C ALA A 89 20.47 -1.56 7.29
N VAL A 90 21.44 -2.46 7.06
CA VAL A 90 22.69 -2.12 6.35
C VAL A 90 22.40 -1.65 4.92
N PHE A 91 21.49 -2.32 4.22
CA PHE A 91 21.10 -1.93 2.87
C PHE A 91 20.41 -0.56 2.86
N ALA A 92 19.47 -0.33 3.79
CA ALA A 92 18.75 0.93 3.92
C ALA A 92 19.68 2.11 4.27
N LEU A 93 20.65 1.90 5.18
CA LEU A 93 21.64 2.90 5.55
C LEU A 93 22.58 3.22 4.39
N SER A 94 22.99 2.21 3.62
CA SER A 94 23.84 2.38 2.44
C SER A 94 23.14 3.21 1.36
N CYS A 95 21.89 2.88 1.04
CA CYS A 95 21.06 3.65 0.10
C CYS A 95 20.82 5.08 0.59
N SER A 96 20.53 5.26 1.87
CA SER A 96 20.30 6.58 2.47
C SER A 96 21.57 7.43 2.44
N PHE A 97 22.73 6.85 2.72
CA PHE A 97 24.01 7.53 2.65
C PHE A 97 24.34 7.99 1.22
N LEU A 98 24.20 7.10 0.22
CA LEU A 98 24.38 7.45 -1.19
C LEU A 98 23.44 8.57 -1.63
N PHE A 99 22.19 8.53 -1.15
CA PHE A 99 21.19 9.56 -1.43
C PHE A 99 21.57 10.91 -0.81
N VAL A 100 22.01 10.95 0.45
CA VAL A 100 22.50 12.17 1.11
C VAL A 100 23.75 12.71 0.40
N CYS A 101 24.68 11.85 0.00
CA CYS A 101 25.84 12.27 -0.80
C CYS A 101 25.43 12.87 -2.15
N SER A 102 24.43 12.29 -2.83
CA SER A 102 23.87 12.83 -4.05
C SER A 102 23.15 14.16 -3.83
N LEU A 103 22.46 14.33 -2.70
CA LEU A 103 21.83 15.58 -2.30
C LEU A 103 22.85 16.71 -2.11
N CYS A 104 23.92 16.45 -1.33
CA CYS A 104 24.99 17.42 -1.12
C CYS A 104 25.66 17.83 -2.44
N ARG A 105 25.72 16.93 -3.43
CA ARG A 105 26.22 17.23 -4.78
C ARG A 105 25.21 18.01 -5.63
N SER A 106 23.93 17.68 -5.54
CA SER A 106 22.85 18.32 -6.32
C SER A 106 22.57 19.75 -5.86
N THR A 107 22.56 20.04 -4.55
CA THR A 107 22.36 21.40 -4.03
C THR A 107 23.45 22.38 -4.52
N LYS A 108 24.66 21.88 -4.81
CA LYS A 108 25.72 22.65 -5.46
C LYS A 108 25.43 22.96 -6.95
N GLN A 109 24.59 22.16 -7.61
CA GLN A 109 24.30 22.24 -9.04
C GLN A 109 23.03 23.05 -9.34
N THR A 110 22.07 23.09 -8.42
CA THR A 110 20.79 23.83 -8.56
C THR A 110 20.95 25.35 -8.56
N ASN A 111 22.09 25.88 -8.11
CA ASN A 111 22.38 27.31 -8.21
C ASN A 111 22.60 27.83 -9.65
N ARG A 112 22.53 26.98 -10.69
CA ARG A 112 22.92 27.36 -12.06
C ARG A 112 21.81 27.34 -13.13
N LYS A 113 20.59 26.87 -12.88
CA LYS A 113 19.52 26.87 -13.91
C LYS A 113 18.10 26.91 -13.33
N ASP A 114 17.65 28.09 -12.93
CA ASP A 114 16.21 28.40 -12.80
C ASP A 114 15.77 29.17 -14.05
N ASN A 115 15.42 28.44 -15.12
CA ASN A 115 14.66 29.02 -16.21
C ASN A 115 13.18 28.95 -15.83
N HIS A 116 12.65 30.10 -15.41
CA HIS A 116 11.22 30.36 -15.22
C HIS A 116 10.42 29.86 -16.42
N THR A 117 9.62 28.81 -16.22
CA THR A 117 8.55 28.43 -17.15
C THR A 117 7.28 29.14 -16.71
N PRO A 118 6.58 29.87 -17.60
CA PRO A 118 5.36 30.58 -17.23
C PRO A 118 4.26 29.59 -16.81
N PRO A 119 3.35 29.99 -15.90
CA PRO A 119 2.28 29.13 -15.41
C PRO A 119 1.29 28.77 -16.53
N ARG A 120 1.00 27.48 -16.70
CA ARG A 120 0.02 26.96 -17.67
C ARG A 120 -1.41 26.81 -17.11
N VAL A 121 -1.63 27.12 -15.83
CA VAL A 121 -2.94 27.05 -15.18
C VAL A 121 -3.23 28.42 -14.53
N PRO A 122 -4.41 29.02 -14.74
CA PRO A 122 -4.80 30.27 -14.07
C PRO A 122 -4.71 30.12 -12.55
N THR A 123 -3.94 31.01 -11.93
CA THR A 123 -3.54 30.93 -10.52
C THR A 123 -4.64 31.31 -9.52
N ASP A 124 -5.85 31.62 -10.01
CA ASP A 124 -6.84 32.41 -9.27
C ASP A 124 -8.04 31.58 -8.79
N LEU A 125 -7.79 30.37 -8.27
CA LEU A 125 -8.81 29.71 -7.44
C LEU A 125 -8.88 30.41 -6.07
N PRO A 126 -10.10 30.65 -5.54
CA PRO A 126 -10.25 31.22 -4.21
C PRO A 126 -9.59 30.33 -3.17
N LYS A 127 -8.90 30.96 -2.20
CA LYS A 127 -8.07 30.26 -1.19
C LYS A 127 -8.81 29.15 -0.45
N SER A 128 -10.12 29.32 -0.22
CA SER A 128 -11.00 28.34 0.41
C SER A 128 -11.16 27.06 -0.41
N ILE A 129 -11.45 27.16 -1.72
CA ILE A 129 -11.58 26.00 -2.61
C ILE A 129 -10.24 25.27 -2.74
N ARG A 130 -9.14 26.02 -2.81
CA ARG A 130 -7.79 25.43 -2.85
C ARG A 130 -7.47 24.65 -1.57
N LEU A 131 -7.80 25.19 -0.40
CA LEU A 131 -7.60 24.52 0.88
C LEU A 131 -8.47 23.26 0.99
N ILE A 132 -9.75 23.34 0.61
CA ILE A 132 -10.67 22.19 0.60
C ILE A 132 -10.16 21.08 -0.34
N SER A 133 -9.73 21.44 -1.55
CA SER A 133 -9.18 20.50 -2.53
C SER A 133 -7.93 19.81 -1.98
N LEU A 134 -7.01 20.59 -1.38
CA LEU A 134 -5.80 20.05 -0.76
C LEU A 134 -6.13 19.08 0.38
N SER A 135 -7.07 19.43 1.26
CA SER A 135 -7.49 18.57 2.36
C SER A 135 -8.11 17.25 1.88
N LEU A 136 -8.99 17.30 0.88
CA LEU A 136 -9.59 16.11 0.26
C LEU A 136 -8.52 15.22 -0.40
N MET A 137 -7.51 15.81 -1.02
CA MET A 137 -6.40 15.08 -1.61
C MET A 137 -5.52 14.42 -0.56
N CYS A 138 -5.18 15.12 0.52
CA CYS A 138 -4.46 14.53 1.64
C CYS A 138 -5.22 13.35 2.23
N ALA A 139 -6.55 13.47 2.39
CA ALA A 139 -7.40 12.36 2.83
C ALA A 139 -7.38 11.19 1.82
N THR A 140 -7.43 11.47 0.53
CA THR A 140 -7.36 10.44 -0.53
C THR A 140 -6.04 9.68 -0.49
N PHE A 141 -4.91 10.38 -0.37
CA PHE A 141 -3.58 9.75 -0.21
C PHE A 141 -3.47 8.97 1.09
N TRP A 142 -4.07 9.47 2.17
CA TRP A 142 -4.09 8.78 3.46
C TRP A 142 -4.81 7.42 3.36
N PHE A 143 -6.01 7.38 2.79
CA PHE A 143 -6.75 6.12 2.60
C PHE A 143 -6.08 5.19 1.58
N TYR A 144 -5.49 5.74 0.51
CA TYR A 144 -4.70 4.95 -0.43
C TYR A 144 -3.53 4.24 0.27
N LEU A 145 -2.74 4.97 1.06
CA LEU A 145 -1.60 4.42 1.79
C LEU A 145 -2.05 3.46 2.90
N PHE A 146 -3.15 3.77 3.58
CA PHE A 146 -3.76 2.85 4.55
C PHE A 146 -4.04 1.48 3.94
N LEU A 147 -4.66 1.44 2.75
CA LEU A 147 -4.97 0.17 2.06
C LEU A 147 -3.71 -0.55 1.56
N GLU A 148 -2.70 0.19 1.11
CA GLU A 148 -1.43 -0.43 0.68
C GLU A 148 -0.73 -1.09 1.87
N GLU A 149 -0.59 -0.37 2.98
CA GLU A 149 0.10 -0.85 4.18
C GLU A 149 -0.69 -1.94 4.90
N ALA A 150 -2.01 -1.83 4.97
CA ALA A 150 -2.86 -2.86 5.55
C ALA A 150 -2.65 -4.20 4.82
N MET A 151 -2.72 -4.19 3.48
CA MET A 151 -2.47 -5.37 2.66
C MET A 151 -1.06 -5.93 2.88
N VAL A 152 -0.03 -5.08 2.94
CA VAL A 152 1.36 -5.56 3.06
C VAL A 152 1.67 -6.13 4.44
N PHE A 153 1.25 -5.46 5.51
CA PHE A 153 1.60 -5.87 6.87
C PHE A 153 0.69 -6.97 7.43
N PHE A 154 -0.60 -6.93 7.11
CA PHE A 154 -1.57 -7.82 7.76
C PHE A 154 -1.97 -9.02 6.93
N LEU A 155 -1.70 -9.05 5.62
CA LEU A 155 -1.98 -10.24 4.81
C LEU A 155 -1.26 -11.50 5.33
N PRO A 156 0.05 -11.49 5.67
CA PRO A 156 0.70 -12.70 6.20
C PRO A 156 0.07 -13.16 7.51
N THR A 157 -0.14 -12.24 8.45
CA THR A 157 -0.80 -12.52 9.74
C THR A 157 -2.20 -13.09 9.54
N PHE A 158 -2.99 -12.49 8.65
CA PHE A 158 -4.33 -12.94 8.31
C PHE A 158 -4.35 -14.36 7.73
N THR A 159 -3.44 -14.67 6.79
CA THR A 159 -3.36 -16.03 6.22
C THR A 159 -3.00 -17.08 7.26
N LEU A 160 -2.14 -16.74 8.23
CA LEU A 160 -1.73 -17.64 9.30
C LEU A 160 -2.84 -17.83 10.35
N GLU A 161 -3.40 -16.75 10.86
CA GLU A 161 -4.32 -16.79 12.00
C GLU A 161 -5.77 -17.07 11.62
N HIS A 162 -6.22 -16.59 10.45
CA HIS A 162 -7.59 -16.81 10.01
C HIS A 162 -7.72 -18.03 9.11
N MET A 163 -6.94 -18.08 8.04
CA MET A 163 -7.03 -19.13 7.02
C MET A 163 -6.31 -20.42 7.44
N GLN A 164 -5.57 -20.41 8.54
CA GLN A 164 -4.78 -21.55 9.03
C GLN A 164 -3.77 -22.06 8.00
N TRP A 165 -3.24 -21.16 7.18
CA TRP A 165 -2.26 -21.49 6.14
C TRP A 165 -0.88 -21.72 6.75
N THR A 166 -0.03 -22.41 5.99
CA THR A 166 1.39 -22.46 6.28
C THR A 166 2.05 -21.11 6.01
N GLN A 167 3.16 -20.84 6.69
CA GLN A 167 3.97 -19.65 6.48
C GLN A 167 4.43 -19.47 5.03
N SER A 168 4.77 -20.58 4.35
CA SER A 168 5.10 -20.56 2.93
C SER A 168 3.93 -20.09 2.06
N GLN A 169 2.70 -20.54 2.34
CA GLN A 169 1.52 -20.12 1.59
C GLN A 169 1.22 -18.62 1.80
N GLY A 170 1.39 -18.12 3.03
CA GLY A 170 1.28 -16.69 3.32
C GLY A 170 2.32 -15.85 2.55
N SER A 171 3.58 -16.29 2.54
CA SER A 171 4.64 -15.64 1.75
C SER A 171 4.36 -15.65 0.25
N TYR A 172 3.79 -16.75 -0.28
CA TYR A 172 3.39 -16.83 -1.69
C TYR A 172 2.24 -15.89 -2.04
N ALA A 173 1.27 -15.68 -1.14
CA ALA A 173 0.20 -14.69 -1.34
C ALA A 173 0.73 -13.25 -1.30
N ALA A 174 1.66 -12.94 -0.40
CA ALA A 174 2.34 -11.65 -0.41
C ALA A 174 3.17 -11.44 -1.68
N THR A 175 3.85 -12.48 -2.16
CA THR A 175 4.62 -12.43 -3.40
C THR A 175 3.71 -12.22 -4.62
N SER A 176 2.54 -12.84 -4.66
CA SER A 176 1.58 -12.70 -5.75
C SER A 176 0.99 -11.28 -5.82
N TYR A 177 0.71 -10.66 -4.66
CA TYR A 177 0.37 -9.23 -4.55
C TYR A 177 1.44 -8.35 -5.23
N TRP A 178 2.70 -8.47 -4.81
CA TRP A 178 3.78 -7.63 -5.32
C TRP A 178 4.10 -7.90 -6.80
N THR A 179 3.96 -9.15 -7.24
CA THR A 179 4.12 -9.52 -8.65
C THR A 179 3.05 -8.85 -9.51
N ALA A 180 1.79 -8.92 -9.09
CA ALA A 180 0.70 -8.26 -9.80
C ALA A 180 0.83 -6.72 -9.75
N PHE A 181 1.32 -6.17 -8.64
CA PHE A 181 1.67 -4.76 -8.53
C PHE A 181 2.74 -4.35 -9.55
N ALA A 182 3.81 -5.15 -9.72
CA ALA A 182 4.85 -4.91 -10.71
C ALA A 182 4.32 -4.99 -12.15
N ILE A 183 3.45 -5.97 -12.45
CA ILE A 183 2.80 -6.12 -13.76
C ILE A 183 1.86 -4.94 -14.04
N GLY A 184 1.06 -4.52 -13.05
CA GLY A 184 0.19 -3.34 -13.12
C GLY A 184 0.98 -2.05 -13.39
N ARG A 185 2.19 -1.97 -12.82
CA ARG A 185 3.36 -1.19 -13.28
C ARG A 185 3.43 -1.00 -14.78
N LEU A 186 3.90 -2.06 -15.41
CA LEU A 186 4.32 -2.07 -16.80
C LEU A 186 3.13 -1.84 -17.74
N SER A 187 1.99 -2.45 -17.45
CA SER A 187 0.76 -2.26 -18.23
C SER A 187 0.18 -0.86 -18.04
N GLY A 188 0.23 -0.34 -16.82
CA GLY A 188 -0.29 0.97 -16.43
C GLY A 188 0.35 2.11 -17.21
N ILE A 189 1.65 2.06 -17.47
CA ILE A 189 2.35 3.07 -18.30
C ILE A 189 1.75 3.13 -19.72
N ILE A 190 1.40 1.99 -20.30
CA ILE A 190 0.80 1.92 -21.64
C ILE A 190 -0.65 2.43 -21.59
N ILE A 191 -1.39 2.07 -20.56
CA ILE A 191 -2.79 2.45 -20.37
C ILE A 191 -2.91 3.97 -20.17
N THR A 192 -2.09 4.57 -19.32
CA THR A 192 -2.13 6.01 -19.06
C THR A 192 -1.72 6.86 -20.26
N HIS A 193 -0.97 6.30 -21.21
CA HIS A 193 -0.68 6.98 -22.46
C HIS A 193 -1.86 6.95 -23.45
N ARG A 194 -2.75 5.95 -23.36
CA ARG A 194 -3.88 5.77 -24.30
C ARG A 194 -5.21 6.32 -23.80
N TYR A 195 -5.38 6.44 -22.49
CA TYR A 195 -6.66 6.80 -21.86
C TYR A 195 -6.53 8.04 -20.98
N LYS A 196 -7.61 8.80 -20.84
CA LYS A 196 -7.67 9.97 -19.95
C LYS A 196 -7.47 9.57 -18.49
N THR A 197 -6.67 10.35 -17.76
CA THR A 197 -6.32 10.18 -16.34
C THR A 197 -7.54 9.83 -15.47
N ASP A 198 -8.64 10.58 -15.62
CA ASP A 198 -9.89 10.38 -14.87
C ASP A 198 -10.49 8.98 -15.01
N LYS A 199 -10.57 8.48 -16.24
CA LYS A 199 -11.22 7.20 -16.52
C LYS A 199 -10.37 6.05 -16.02
N VAL A 200 -9.05 6.16 -16.19
CA VAL A 200 -8.11 5.17 -15.66
C VAL A 200 -8.19 5.16 -14.13
N LEU A 201 -8.17 6.32 -13.48
CA LEU A 201 -8.28 6.42 -12.04
C LEU A 201 -9.59 5.79 -11.51
N ALA A 202 -10.72 6.09 -12.16
CA ALA A 202 -12.00 5.46 -11.83
C ALA A 202 -11.94 3.93 -11.91
N THR A 203 -11.41 3.37 -13.01
CA THR A 203 -11.33 1.91 -13.21
C THR A 203 -10.46 1.23 -12.15
N TYR A 204 -9.33 1.84 -11.77
CA TYR A 204 -8.44 1.24 -10.78
C TYR A 204 -9.03 1.31 -9.36
N ILE A 205 -9.68 2.42 -8.98
CA ILE A 205 -10.34 2.55 -7.67
C ILE A 205 -11.56 1.62 -7.56
N THR A 206 -12.37 1.50 -8.61
CA THR A 206 -13.51 0.57 -8.60
C THR A 206 -13.04 -0.88 -8.61
N GLY A 207 -11.98 -1.20 -9.36
CA GLY A 207 -11.32 -2.51 -9.33
C GLY A 207 -10.78 -2.85 -7.94
N LEU A 208 -10.13 -1.90 -7.26
CA LEU A 208 -9.67 -2.07 -5.88
C LEU A 208 -10.83 -2.35 -4.94
N THR A 209 -11.90 -1.56 -5.00
CA THR A 209 -13.11 -1.76 -4.19
C THR A 209 -13.71 -3.15 -4.43
N LEU A 210 -13.86 -3.56 -5.69
CA LEU A 210 -14.35 -4.89 -6.05
C LEU A 210 -13.45 -6.00 -5.49
N SER A 211 -12.13 -5.81 -5.54
CA SER A 211 -11.17 -6.78 -4.98
C SER A 211 -11.28 -6.89 -3.46
N SER A 212 -11.45 -5.77 -2.74
CA SER A 212 -11.62 -5.77 -1.30
C SER A 212 -12.93 -6.46 -0.88
N PHE A 213 -14.04 -6.19 -1.58
CA PHE A 213 -15.30 -6.91 -1.35
C PHE A 213 -15.19 -8.41 -1.67
N GLY A 214 -14.53 -8.76 -2.78
CA GLY A 214 -14.28 -10.15 -3.16
C GLY A 214 -13.45 -10.90 -2.12
N LEU A 215 -12.40 -10.27 -1.61
CA LEU A 215 -11.57 -10.80 -0.53
C LEU A 215 -12.39 -11.03 0.74
N MET A 216 -13.18 -10.04 1.17
CA MET A 216 -14.05 -10.17 2.33
C MET A 216 -15.06 -11.32 2.18
N ILE A 217 -15.76 -11.39 1.04
CA ILE A 217 -16.76 -12.44 0.81
C ILE A 217 -16.12 -13.83 0.81
N THR A 218 -15.00 -14.00 0.10
CA THR A 218 -14.37 -15.32 -0.03
C THR A 218 -13.77 -15.83 1.27
N THR A 219 -13.22 -14.93 2.08
CA THR A 219 -12.70 -15.25 3.42
C THR A 219 -13.82 -15.58 4.40
N LEU A 220 -14.98 -14.89 4.33
CA LEU A 220 -16.17 -15.26 5.11
C LEU A 220 -16.65 -16.69 4.85
N TYR A 221 -16.53 -17.17 3.61
CA TYR A 221 -16.88 -18.55 3.22
C TYR A 221 -15.70 -19.54 3.32
N GLN A 222 -14.57 -19.15 3.91
CA GLN A 222 -13.36 -19.98 4.06
C GLN A 222 -12.89 -20.60 2.73
N LYS A 223 -12.92 -19.80 1.65
CA LYS A 223 -12.49 -20.24 0.31
C LYS A 223 -11.11 -19.71 -0.02
N ASP A 224 -10.11 -20.59 0.09
CA ASP A 224 -8.71 -20.28 -0.24
C ASP A 224 -8.52 -19.68 -1.64
N ILE A 225 -9.27 -20.18 -2.63
CA ILE A 225 -9.20 -19.73 -4.02
C ILE A 225 -9.45 -18.22 -4.17
N GLY A 226 -10.26 -17.63 -3.29
CA GLY A 226 -10.59 -16.21 -3.34
C GLY A 226 -9.40 -15.32 -3.05
N VAL A 227 -8.58 -15.70 -2.07
CA VAL A 227 -7.36 -14.97 -1.71
C VAL A 227 -6.41 -14.93 -2.90
N TRP A 228 -6.23 -16.06 -3.60
CA TRP A 228 -5.36 -16.16 -4.79
C TRP A 228 -5.82 -15.33 -6.00
N ILE A 229 -7.07 -14.88 -6.02
CA ILE A 229 -7.61 -14.03 -7.08
C ILE A 229 -7.60 -12.57 -6.65
N PHE A 230 -8.16 -12.28 -5.47
CA PHE A 230 -8.42 -10.91 -5.04
C PHE A 230 -7.20 -10.20 -4.48
N VAL A 231 -6.22 -10.93 -3.91
CA VAL A 231 -4.95 -10.33 -3.46
C VAL A 231 -4.07 -9.87 -4.64
N PRO A 232 -3.81 -10.68 -5.68
CA PRO A 232 -3.14 -10.17 -6.87
C PRO A 232 -3.92 -9.04 -7.55
N MET A 233 -5.25 -9.14 -7.60
CA MET A 233 -6.10 -8.10 -8.18
C MET A 233 -5.97 -6.76 -7.45
N SER A 234 -5.96 -6.76 -6.11
CA SER A 234 -5.76 -5.53 -5.32
C SER A 234 -4.38 -4.91 -5.59
N GLY A 235 -3.32 -5.73 -5.65
CA GLY A 235 -1.97 -5.29 -6.00
C GLY A 235 -1.89 -4.66 -7.38
N PHE A 236 -2.52 -5.28 -8.38
CA PHE A 236 -2.63 -4.70 -9.72
C PHE A 236 -3.35 -3.35 -9.70
N CYS A 237 -4.47 -3.25 -8.97
CA CYS A 237 -5.25 -2.01 -8.87
C CYS A 237 -4.54 -0.91 -8.07
N GLN A 238 -3.66 -1.23 -7.12
CA GLN A 238 -2.90 -0.22 -6.37
C GLN A 238 -1.66 0.30 -7.13
N SER A 239 -1.13 -0.50 -8.05
CA SER A 239 0.14 -0.28 -8.75
C SER A 239 0.41 1.16 -9.23
N ILE A 240 -0.55 1.78 -9.94
CA ILE A 240 -0.40 3.11 -10.55
C ILE A 240 -1.25 4.21 -9.90
N LEU A 241 -1.99 3.91 -8.83
CA LEU A 241 -2.86 4.90 -8.18
C LEU A 241 -2.07 6.08 -7.65
N PHE A 242 -0.93 5.84 -6.99
CA PHE A 242 -0.09 6.91 -6.47
C PHE A 242 0.34 7.96 -7.54
N PRO A 243 1.02 7.57 -8.64
CA PRO A 243 1.41 8.54 -9.66
C PRO A 243 0.22 9.13 -10.43
N LEU A 244 -0.88 8.37 -10.60
CA LEU A 244 -2.10 8.88 -11.23
C LEU A 244 -2.77 9.96 -10.39
N LEU A 245 -2.89 9.74 -9.09
CA LEU A 245 -3.45 10.73 -8.17
C LEU A 245 -2.64 12.02 -8.25
N LEU A 246 -1.30 11.98 -8.19
CA LEU A 246 -0.46 13.17 -8.32
C LEU A 246 -0.63 13.90 -9.66
N SER A 247 -0.73 13.15 -10.77
CA SER A 247 -0.93 13.73 -12.11
C SER A 247 -2.29 14.40 -12.20
N TRP A 248 -3.32 13.79 -11.63
CA TRP A 248 -4.67 14.33 -11.59
C TRP A 248 -4.76 15.64 -10.79
N ILE A 249 -4.00 15.77 -9.69
CA ILE A 249 -3.90 17.04 -8.94
C ILE A 249 -3.36 18.15 -9.83
N ASP A 250 -2.26 17.87 -10.54
CA ASP A 250 -1.53 18.85 -11.33
C ASP A 250 -2.34 19.32 -12.55
N GLU A 251 -3.11 18.41 -13.15
CA GLU A 251 -3.95 18.68 -14.32
C GLU A 251 -5.22 19.49 -13.98
N ASP A 252 -5.95 19.11 -12.93
CA ASP A 252 -7.34 19.59 -12.74
C ASP A 252 -7.54 20.58 -11.57
N PHE A 253 -6.60 20.69 -10.62
CA PHE A 253 -6.83 21.49 -9.40
C PHE A 253 -5.86 22.65 -9.26
N PHE A 254 -4.57 22.36 -9.15
CA PHE A 254 -3.54 23.37 -9.04
C PHE A 254 -2.17 22.75 -9.34
N LYS A 255 -1.25 23.59 -9.80
CA LYS A 255 0.13 23.15 -10.04
C LYS A 255 0.74 22.54 -8.77
N VAL A 256 1.14 21.29 -8.87
CA VAL A 256 1.75 20.52 -7.79
C VAL A 256 3.17 21.05 -7.56
N THR A 257 3.29 21.92 -6.55
CA THR A 257 4.61 22.41 -6.11
C THR A 257 5.26 21.42 -5.14
N GLY A 258 6.60 21.44 -5.04
CA GLY A 258 7.33 20.61 -4.09
C GLY A 258 6.85 20.74 -2.64
N LYS A 259 6.36 21.93 -2.24
CA LYS A 259 5.77 22.15 -0.91
C LYS A 259 4.49 21.34 -0.71
N ILE A 260 3.61 21.31 -1.72
CA ILE A 260 2.33 20.58 -1.63
C ILE A 260 2.57 19.08 -1.59
N VAL A 261 3.45 18.56 -2.45
CA VAL A 261 3.85 17.14 -2.41
C VAL A 261 4.42 16.79 -1.04
N SER A 262 5.24 17.66 -0.45
CA SER A 262 5.82 17.41 0.88
C SER A 262 4.75 17.32 1.97
N VAL A 263 3.73 18.18 1.93
CA VAL A 263 2.59 18.12 2.87
C VAL A 263 1.80 16.82 2.68
N ILE A 264 1.50 16.45 1.42
CA ILE A 264 0.78 15.19 1.11
C ILE A 264 1.58 13.99 1.61
N MET A 265 2.89 13.94 1.35
CA MET A 265 3.75 12.83 1.79
C MET A 265 3.88 12.78 3.31
N PHE A 266 3.99 13.94 3.98
CA PHE A 266 4.04 14.01 5.44
C PHE A 266 2.76 13.45 6.07
N LEU A 267 1.59 13.92 5.62
CA LEU A 267 0.29 13.43 6.11
C LEU A 267 0.04 11.97 5.72
N GLY A 268 0.49 11.56 4.54
CA GLY A 268 0.47 10.16 4.12
C GLY A 268 1.30 9.27 5.06
N SER A 269 2.50 9.71 5.44
CA SER A 269 3.37 8.99 6.38
C SER A 269 2.74 8.85 7.76
N VAL A 270 2.04 9.89 8.24
CA VAL A 270 1.25 9.80 9.47
C VAL A 270 0.17 8.72 9.33
N GLY A 271 -0.48 8.60 8.17
CA GLY A 271 -1.44 7.53 7.89
C GLY A 271 -0.85 6.13 7.92
N ILE A 272 0.32 5.96 7.30
CA ILE A 272 1.08 4.71 7.34
C ILE A 272 1.34 4.30 8.80
N MET A 273 1.76 5.24 9.66
CA MET A 273 2.04 4.94 11.07
C MET A 273 0.80 4.61 11.89
N VAL A 274 -0.35 5.22 11.57
CA VAL A 274 -1.62 4.99 12.27
C VAL A 274 -2.23 3.63 11.90
N THR A 275 -2.02 3.18 10.66
CA THR A 275 -2.58 1.94 10.11
C THR A 275 -2.31 0.72 11.00
N PRO A 276 -1.05 0.36 11.33
CA PRO A 276 -0.78 -0.82 12.13
C PRO A 276 -1.26 -0.71 13.58
N ILE A 277 -1.30 0.50 14.14
CA ILE A 277 -1.80 0.72 15.52
C ILE A 277 -3.28 0.41 15.60
N ILE A 278 -4.07 0.98 14.69
CA ILE A 278 -5.53 0.78 14.68
C ILE A 278 -5.87 -0.65 14.28
N LEU A 279 -5.30 -1.12 13.17
CA LEU A 279 -5.67 -2.42 12.61
C LEU A 279 -5.16 -3.58 13.47
N GLY A 280 -3.95 -3.47 14.02
CA GLY A 280 -3.41 -4.45 14.97
C GLY A 280 -4.29 -4.54 16.22
N TYR A 281 -4.66 -3.41 16.81
CA TYR A 281 -5.57 -3.38 17.97
C TYR A 281 -6.94 -4.03 17.66
N LEU A 282 -7.51 -3.78 16.48
CA LEU A 282 -8.79 -4.38 16.08
C LEU A 282 -8.70 -5.90 15.88
N ILE A 283 -7.60 -6.37 15.30
CA ILE A 283 -7.34 -7.80 15.10
C ILE A 283 -7.18 -8.50 16.45
N ASP A 284 -6.38 -7.94 17.35
CA ASP A 284 -6.10 -8.50 18.68
C ASP A 284 -7.34 -8.52 19.58
N LEU A 285 -8.14 -7.44 19.57
CA LEU A 285 -9.30 -7.30 20.46
C LEU A 285 -10.50 -8.14 20.00
N PHE A 286 -10.69 -8.27 18.69
CA PHE A 286 -11.90 -8.88 18.13
C PHE A 286 -11.57 -10.16 17.36
N THR A 287 -11.16 -10.03 16.10
CA THR A 287 -10.87 -11.16 15.19
C THR A 287 -9.96 -10.72 14.04
N PRO A 288 -9.17 -11.63 13.45
CA PRO A 288 -8.41 -11.37 12.22
C PRO A 288 -9.26 -10.87 11.03
N MET A 289 -10.57 -11.10 11.04
CA MET A 289 -11.49 -10.61 10.00
C MET A 289 -11.59 -9.09 9.91
N TRP A 290 -11.09 -8.36 10.90
CA TRP A 290 -10.97 -6.90 10.78
C TRP A 290 -10.01 -6.46 9.68
N PHE A 291 -9.08 -7.31 9.23
CA PHE A 291 -8.26 -7.04 8.05
C PHE A 291 -9.10 -6.84 6.78
N PRO A 292 -9.87 -7.84 6.28
CA PRO A 292 -10.70 -7.63 5.10
C PRO A 292 -11.81 -6.60 5.31
N TYR A 293 -12.30 -6.40 6.54
CA TYR A 293 -13.25 -5.31 6.82
C TYR A 293 -12.61 -3.93 6.66
N ALA A 294 -11.40 -3.74 7.15
CA ALA A 294 -10.64 -2.50 6.99
C ALA A 294 -10.34 -2.21 5.51
N GLU A 295 -10.01 -3.24 4.73
CA GLU A 295 -9.82 -3.13 3.27
C GLU A 295 -11.09 -2.66 2.56
N VAL A 296 -12.25 -3.20 2.91
CA VAL A 296 -13.54 -2.77 2.34
C VAL A 296 -13.88 -1.35 2.77
N ILE A 297 -13.77 -1.03 4.06
CA ILE A 297 -14.08 0.32 4.58
C ILE A 297 -13.17 1.35 3.93
N GLY A 298 -11.86 1.10 3.90
CA GLY A 298 -10.88 2.01 3.33
C GLY A 298 -11.08 2.21 1.82
N SER A 299 -11.38 1.15 1.07
CA SER A 299 -11.61 1.23 -0.39
C SER A 299 -12.91 1.96 -0.73
N VAL A 300 -13.98 1.75 0.04
CA VAL A 300 -15.22 2.53 -0.09
C VAL A 300 -15.00 4.00 0.26
N CYS A 301 -14.28 4.31 1.34
CA CYS A 301 -13.91 5.68 1.68
C CYS A 301 -13.10 6.35 0.55
N LEU A 302 -12.15 5.63 -0.05
CA LEU A 302 -11.37 6.10 -1.18
C LEU A 302 -12.25 6.38 -2.41
N LEU A 303 -13.20 5.49 -2.72
CA LEU A 303 -14.15 5.65 -3.83
C LEU A 303 -15.08 6.86 -3.60
N LEU A 304 -15.56 7.05 -2.38
CA LEU A 304 -16.39 8.21 -2.01
C LEU A 304 -15.60 9.52 -2.12
N LEU A 305 -14.36 9.56 -1.61
CA LEU A 305 -13.48 10.73 -1.72
C LEU A 305 -13.19 11.06 -3.18
N TYR A 306 -12.94 10.05 -4.01
CA TYR A 306 -12.79 10.21 -5.46
C TYR A 306 -14.04 10.83 -6.10
N PHE A 307 -15.23 10.35 -5.76
CA PHE A 307 -16.48 10.93 -6.27
C PHE A 307 -16.70 12.37 -5.81
N VAL A 308 -16.38 12.67 -4.55
CA VAL A 308 -16.43 14.05 -4.02
C VAL A 308 -15.47 14.97 -4.77
N LEU A 309 -14.25 14.50 -5.07
CA LEU A 309 -13.27 15.24 -5.86
C LEU A 309 -13.74 15.46 -7.30
N LEU A 310 -14.40 14.47 -7.93
CA LEU A 310 -15.02 14.64 -9.25
C LEU A 310 -16.13 15.70 -9.24
N CYS A 311 -16.99 15.69 -8.21
CA CYS A 311 -18.03 16.70 -8.03
C CYS A 311 -17.45 18.10 -7.76
N LEU A 312 -16.33 18.18 -7.04
CA LEU A 312 -15.64 19.44 -6.80
C LEU A 312 -15.03 19.98 -8.10
N ARG A 313 -14.40 19.10 -8.89
CA ARG A 313 -13.86 19.44 -10.21
C ARG A 313 -14.93 19.96 -11.17
N SER A 314 -16.08 19.30 -11.26
CA SER A 314 -17.15 19.75 -12.15
C SER A 314 -17.64 21.16 -11.78
N LYS A 315 -17.75 21.46 -10.48
CA LYS A 315 -18.07 22.82 -10.00
C LYS A 315 -16.98 23.84 -10.34
N ILE A 316 -15.71 23.49 -10.18
CA ILE A 316 -14.57 24.36 -10.52
C ILE A 316 -14.60 24.69 -12.02
N LEU A 317 -14.83 23.70 -12.88
CA LEU A 317 -14.92 23.90 -14.33
C LEU A 317 -16.07 24.83 -14.73
N ILE A 318 -17.25 24.68 -14.11
CA ILE A 318 -18.41 25.55 -14.36
C ILE A 318 -18.10 27.00 -13.98
N VAL A 319 -17.58 27.24 -12.76
CA VAL A 319 -17.22 28.58 -12.30
C VAL A 319 -16.17 29.23 -13.21
N HIS A 320 -15.21 28.43 -13.70
CA HIS A 320 -14.19 28.93 -14.61
C HIS A 320 -14.78 29.30 -15.99
N GLN A 321 -15.70 28.50 -16.52
CA GLN A 321 -16.41 28.80 -17.76
C GLN A 321 -17.28 30.07 -17.65
N GLU A 322 -17.99 30.27 -16.54
CA GLU A 322 -18.77 31.49 -16.27
C GLU A 322 -17.90 32.74 -16.13
N THR A 323 -16.71 32.59 -15.53
CA THR A 323 -15.74 33.70 -15.43
C THR A 323 -15.19 34.09 -16.80
N ILE A 324 -14.89 33.11 -17.66
CA ILE A 324 -14.40 33.37 -19.02
C ILE A 324 -15.50 34.00 -19.88
N SER A 325 -16.75 33.52 -19.79
CA SER A 325 -17.86 34.06 -20.59
C SER A 325 -18.23 35.49 -20.20
N SER A 326 -18.14 35.84 -18.91
CA SER A 326 -18.37 37.23 -18.46
C SER A 326 -17.27 38.19 -18.93
N LEU A 327 -16.01 37.74 -19.00
CA LEU A 327 -14.89 38.53 -19.52
C LEU A 327 -14.99 38.76 -21.04
N THR A 328 -15.36 37.74 -21.83
CA THR A 328 -15.52 37.91 -23.28
C THR A 328 -16.70 38.82 -23.64
N VAL A 329 -17.80 38.78 -22.89
CA VAL A 329 -18.94 39.71 -23.08
C VAL A 329 -18.52 41.16 -22.78
N ALA A 330 -17.70 41.38 -21.73
CA ALA A 330 -17.20 42.71 -21.39
C ALA A 330 -16.29 43.29 -22.48
N ASP A 331 -15.39 42.50 -23.07
CA ASP A 331 -14.50 42.96 -24.15
C ASP A 331 -15.24 43.28 -25.46
N THR A 332 -16.34 42.57 -25.78
CA THR A 332 -17.17 42.90 -26.96
C THR A 332 -18.04 44.16 -26.79
N SER A 333 -18.13 44.71 -25.57
CA SER A 333 -18.96 45.90 -25.28
C SER A 333 -18.18 47.22 -25.25
N ARG A 334 -16.87 47.18 -25.52
CA ARG A 334 -15.97 48.34 -25.67
C ARG A 334 -15.63 48.60 -27.13
#